data_AF-A0A9P9RPN9-F1
#
_entry.id   AF-A0A9P9RPN9-F1
#
_cell.length_a   1.000
_cell.length_b   1.000
_cell.length_c   1.000
_cell.angle_alpha   90.00
_cell.angle_beta   90.00
_cell.angle_gamma   90.00
#
_symmetry.space_group_name_H-M   'P 1'
#
loop_
_entity.id
_entity.type
_entity.pdbx_description
1 polymer ?
#
loop_
_entity_poly.entity_id
_entity_poly.type
_entity_poly.pdbx_seq_one_letter_code
_entity_poly.pdbx_strand_id
1 'polypeptide(L)'
;LVPENGVFNKPGDPTSGRRVIKNTINQFEMQLFYQGSVHTQFNPTCAPAVFVASFNSEDFGAGQVPDELFAICPNIVTAAFGEAIDSADIDNFKTTILTSIAKGIEDCLTKCGI
;
A
#
# COMPACT_ATOMS: atom_id res chain seq x y z
N LEU A 1 -3.25 1.89 5.92
CA LEU A 1 -2.23 2.38 6.89
C LEU A 1 -1.17 3.15 6.13
N VAL A 2 -1.04 4.44 6.39
CA VAL A 2 -0.23 5.38 5.58
C VAL A 2 0.90 5.97 6.40
N PRO A 3 2.15 5.97 5.90
CA PRO A 3 3.18 6.92 6.29
C PRO A 3 3.17 8.17 5.39
N GLU A 4 2.91 9.34 5.96
CA GLU A 4 3.01 10.64 5.27
C GLU A 4 4.49 11.04 5.09
N ASN A 5 4.84 11.63 3.94
CA ASN A 5 6.22 12.05 3.67
C ASN A 5 6.63 13.19 4.61
N GLY A 6 7.78 13.06 5.28
CA GLY A 6 8.28 14.06 6.24
C GLY A 6 7.52 14.10 7.58
N VAL A 7 6.53 13.23 7.79
CA VAL A 7 5.79 13.13 9.06
C VAL A 7 6.29 11.93 9.84
N PHE A 8 7.06 12.23 10.88
CA PHE A 8 7.64 11.24 11.77
C PHE A 8 6.86 11.16 13.09
N ASN A 9 7.08 10.10 13.86
CA ASN A 9 6.45 9.94 15.18
C ASN A 9 6.84 11.08 16.14
N LYS A 10 8.05 11.63 15.99
CA LYS A 10 8.49 12.87 16.63
C LYS A 10 8.75 13.93 15.54
N PRO A 11 8.13 15.13 15.61
CA PRO A 11 8.35 16.17 14.61
C PRO A 11 9.83 16.47 14.38
N GLY A 12 10.29 16.34 13.13
CA GLY A 12 11.66 16.62 12.73
C GLY A 12 12.70 15.53 12.99
N ASP A 13 12.34 14.39 13.59
CA ASP A 13 13.27 13.29 13.88
C ASP A 13 13.07 12.10 12.92
N PRO A 14 13.93 11.95 11.89
CA PRO A 14 13.80 10.87 10.90
C PRO A 14 14.06 9.48 11.47
N THR A 15 14.72 9.37 12.62
CA THR A 15 15.01 8.09 13.28
C THR A 15 13.83 7.57 14.08
N SER A 16 12.87 8.44 14.41
CA SER A 16 11.64 8.05 15.13
C SER A 16 10.69 7.20 14.30
N GLY A 17 10.99 6.99 13.02
CA GLY A 17 10.15 6.27 12.07
C GLY A 17 9.00 7.13 11.54
N ARG A 18 8.47 6.73 10.38
CA ARG A 18 7.33 7.43 9.78
C ARG A 18 6.07 7.19 10.60
N ARG A 19 5.26 8.23 10.75
CA ARG A 19 3.98 8.14 11.45
C ARG A 19 3.02 7.31 10.63
N VAL A 20 2.46 6.25 11.21
CA VAL A 20 1.44 5.42 10.57
C VAL A 20 0.07 5.71 11.17
N ILE A 21 -0.84 6.23 10.35
CA ILE A 21 -2.23 6.50 10.77
C ILE A 21 -3.07 5.24 10.56
N LYS A 22 -3.76 4.80 11.62
CA LYS A 22 -4.75 3.70 11.60
C LYS A 22 -6.13 4.26 11.94
N ASN A 23 -7.14 3.89 11.16
CA ASN A 23 -8.52 4.29 11.40
C ASN A 23 -9.47 3.17 10.93
N THR A 24 -10.67 3.10 11.54
CA THR A 24 -11.79 2.28 11.09
C THR A 24 -12.84 3.22 10.51
N ILE A 25 -13.24 2.99 9.27
CA ILE A 25 -14.23 3.82 8.57
C ILE A 25 -15.56 3.07 8.56
N ASN A 26 -16.58 3.67 9.14
CA ASN A 26 -17.95 3.16 9.16
C ASN A 26 -18.77 3.74 8.01
N GLN A 27 -20.00 3.25 7.87
CA GLN A 27 -20.91 3.73 6.83
C GLN A 27 -21.11 5.26 6.93
N PHE A 28 -20.98 5.93 5.79
CA PHE A 28 -21.07 7.40 5.65
C PHE A 28 -19.95 8.21 6.31
N GLU A 29 -18.88 7.55 6.77
CA GLU A 29 -17.65 8.23 7.15
C GLU A 29 -16.72 8.38 5.94
N MET A 30 -15.87 9.40 5.98
CA MET A 30 -14.87 9.66 4.96
C MET A 30 -13.49 9.79 5.57
N GLN A 31 -12.49 9.33 4.82
CA GLN A 31 -11.08 9.54 5.14
C GLN A 31 -10.44 10.30 3.98
N LEU A 32 -9.79 11.42 4.30
CA LEU A 32 -9.01 12.15 3.32
C LEU A 32 -7.61 11.52 3.22
N PHE A 33 -7.17 11.32 1.98
CA PHE A 33 -5.81 10.92 1.64
C PHE A 33 -5.18 12.04 0.83
N TYR A 34 -4.08 12.59 1.32
CA TYR A 34 -3.35 13.62 0.60
C TYR A 34 -2.66 13.05 -0.64
N GLN A 35 -2.47 13.86 -1.67
CA GLN A 35 -1.75 13.46 -2.87
C GLN A 35 -0.34 12.95 -2.52
N GLY A 36 0.05 11.82 -3.11
CA GLY A 36 1.34 11.17 -2.83
C GLY A 36 1.37 10.34 -1.53
N SER A 37 0.27 10.27 -0.79
CA SER A 37 0.17 9.38 0.38
C SER A 37 -0.05 7.92 -0.04
N VAL A 38 0.67 7.00 0.59
CA VAL A 38 0.54 5.55 0.33
C VAL A 38 -0.41 4.94 1.34
N HIS A 39 -1.58 4.44 0.93
CA HIS A 39 -2.53 3.81 1.85
C HIS A 39 -2.78 2.33 1.54
N THR A 40 -3.38 1.66 2.52
CA THR A 40 -3.95 0.31 2.40
C THR A 40 -5.26 0.31 3.17
N GLN A 41 -6.27 -0.31 2.58
CA GLN A 41 -7.63 -0.42 3.09
C GLN A 41 -8.03 -1.89 2.96
N PHE A 42 -8.74 -2.43 3.95
CA PHE A 42 -9.28 -3.78 3.88
C PHE A 42 -10.64 -3.81 4.59
N ASN A 43 -11.55 -4.66 4.12
CA ASN A 43 -12.80 -4.94 4.83
C ASN A 43 -12.50 -5.99 5.91
N PRO A 44 -12.62 -5.68 7.21
CA PRO A 44 -12.34 -6.64 8.28
C PRO A 44 -13.47 -7.65 8.51
N THR A 45 -14.62 -7.47 7.84
CA THR A 45 -15.84 -8.25 8.04
C THR A 45 -16.19 -9.08 6.81
N CYS A 46 -17.10 -10.04 6.98
CA CYS A 46 -17.67 -10.81 5.88
C CYS A 46 -18.91 -10.15 5.27
N ALA A 47 -19.36 -9.02 5.83
CA ALA A 47 -20.45 -8.26 5.24
C ALA A 47 -19.93 -7.50 4.01
N PRO A 48 -20.71 -7.42 2.91
CA PRO A 48 -20.36 -6.59 1.78
C PRO A 48 -20.12 -5.14 2.22
N ALA A 49 -19.01 -4.56 1.77
CA ALA A 49 -18.66 -3.17 2.00
C ALA A 49 -18.43 -2.48 0.65
N VAL A 50 -18.95 -1.27 0.51
CA VAL A 50 -18.73 -0.43 -0.67
C VAL A 50 -17.99 0.82 -0.20
N PHE A 51 -16.89 1.14 -0.87
CA PHE A 51 -16.23 2.43 -0.72
C PHE A 51 -16.35 3.21 -2.03
N VAL A 52 -16.44 4.53 -1.92
CA VAL A 52 -16.41 5.44 -3.07
C VAL A 52 -15.20 6.34 -2.90
N ALA A 53 -14.32 6.35 -3.90
CA ALA A 53 -13.18 7.26 -3.94
C ALA A 53 -13.48 8.40 -4.92
N SER A 54 -13.23 9.63 -4.49
CA SER A 54 -13.25 10.81 -5.35
C SER A 54 -11.86 11.42 -5.42
N PHE A 55 -11.53 11.99 -6.57
CA PHE A 55 -10.25 12.63 -6.84
C PHE A 55 -10.50 14.08 -7.25
N ASN A 56 -9.58 14.96 -6.89
CA ASN A 56 -9.66 16.40 -7.20
C ASN A 56 -9.06 16.76 -8.57
N SER A 57 -8.80 15.78 -9.43
CA SER A 57 -8.24 15.92 -10.77
C SER A 57 -9.06 15.07 -11.75
N GLU A 58 -9.25 15.57 -12.97
CA GLU A 58 -9.86 14.83 -14.07
C GLU A 58 -8.94 13.72 -14.60
N ASP A 59 -7.63 13.94 -14.52
CA ASP A 59 -6.59 12.97 -14.84
C ASP A 59 -5.89 12.57 -13.54
N PHE A 60 -6.50 11.65 -12.80
CA PHE A 60 -5.94 11.13 -11.56
C PHE A 60 -5.22 9.81 -11.82
N GLY A 61 -4.05 9.64 -11.20
CA GLY A 61 -3.32 8.38 -11.16
C GLY A 61 -3.53 7.65 -9.83
N ALA A 62 -3.62 6.33 -9.88
CA ALA A 62 -3.55 5.47 -8.69
C ALA A 62 -2.38 4.48 -8.85
N GLY A 63 -1.33 4.70 -8.07
CA GLY A 63 -0.14 3.85 -8.06
C GLY A 63 -0.29 2.62 -7.17
N GLN A 64 0.19 1.47 -7.63
CA GLN A 64 0.37 0.29 -6.78
C GLN A 64 1.86 0.19 -6.42
N VAL A 65 2.20 0.48 -5.16
CA VAL A 65 3.62 0.59 -4.74
C VAL A 65 4.48 -0.62 -5.13
N PRO A 66 4.03 -1.89 -4.98
CA PRO A 66 4.83 -3.02 -5.44
C PRO A 66 5.04 -3.03 -6.95
N ASP A 67 3.99 -2.78 -7.73
CA ASP A 67 4.07 -2.73 -9.20
C ASP A 67 5.06 -1.65 -9.68
N GLU A 68 4.93 -0.43 -9.13
CA GLU A 68 5.83 0.69 -9.43
C GLU A 68 7.27 0.41 -9.02
N LEU A 69 7.50 -0.22 -7.86
CA LEU A 69 8.83 -0.60 -7.40
C LEU A 69 9.51 -1.56 -8.39
N PHE A 70 8.77 -2.52 -8.95
CA PHE A 70 9.30 -3.54 -9.85
C PHE A 70 9.31 -3.14 -11.33
N ALA A 71 8.60 -2.07 -11.70
CA ALA A 71 8.66 -1.45 -13.01
C ALA A 71 9.96 -0.63 -13.22
N ILE A 72 10.65 -0.24 -12.15
CA ILE A 72 11.93 0.47 -12.19
C ILE A 72 13.08 -0.52 -12.53
N CYS A 73 14.19 -0.02 -13.09
CA CYS A 73 15.36 -0.83 -13.42
C CYS A 73 15.82 -1.71 -12.23
N PRO A 74 16.03 -3.03 -12.43
CA PRO A 74 16.34 -3.97 -11.35
C PRO A 74 17.55 -3.58 -10.50
N ASN A 75 18.59 -3.00 -11.11
CA ASN A 75 19.78 -2.53 -10.40
C ASN A 75 19.48 -1.43 -9.37
N ILE A 76 18.51 -0.55 -9.64
CA ILE A 76 18.07 0.49 -8.71
C ILE A 76 17.34 -0.15 -7.52
N VAL A 77 16.51 -1.16 -7.78
CA VAL A 77 15.82 -1.94 -6.75
C VAL A 77 16.85 -2.66 -5.87
N THR A 78 17.79 -3.41 -6.45
CA THR A 78 18.87 -4.09 -5.70
C THR A 78 19.67 -3.12 -4.84
N ALA A 79 20.03 -1.95 -5.37
CA ALA A 79 20.75 -0.92 -4.62
C ALA A 79 19.94 -0.38 -3.43
N ALA A 80 18.62 -0.21 -3.58
CA ALA A 80 17.74 0.24 -2.50
C ALA A 80 17.62 -0.78 -1.35
N PHE A 81 17.76 -2.08 -1.64
CA PHE A 81 17.73 -3.16 -0.65
C PHE A 81 19.13 -3.58 -0.15
N GLY A 82 20.20 -2.89 -0.57
CA GLY A 82 21.54 -3.02 0.01
C GLY A 82 22.24 -4.36 -0.23
N GLU A 83 22.13 -4.94 -1.42
CA GLU A 83 22.65 -6.28 -1.78
C GLU A 83 22.10 -7.43 -0.92
N ALA A 84 21.14 -7.17 -0.01
CA ALA A 84 20.50 -8.20 0.81
C ALA A 84 19.56 -9.12 0.00
N ILE A 85 19.29 -8.76 -1.26
CA ILE A 85 18.46 -9.49 -2.20
C ILE A 85 19.26 -9.59 -3.50
N ASP A 86 19.57 -10.81 -3.96
CA ASP A 86 20.21 -11.01 -5.26
C ASP A 86 19.24 -10.59 -6.37
N SER A 87 19.77 -10.08 -7.47
CA SER A 87 19.04 -9.83 -8.71
C SER A 87 18.17 -11.03 -9.15
N ALA A 88 18.65 -12.26 -8.97
CA ALA A 88 17.89 -13.47 -9.26
C ALA A 88 16.67 -13.66 -8.33
N ASP A 89 16.76 -13.18 -7.09
CA ASP A 89 15.67 -13.24 -6.11
C ASP A 89 14.60 -12.18 -6.40
N ILE A 90 14.95 -11.08 -7.06
CA ILE A 90 13.99 -10.05 -7.46
C ILE A 90 12.99 -10.60 -8.47
N ASP A 91 13.45 -11.34 -9.49
CA ASP A 91 12.56 -11.90 -10.50
C ASP A 91 11.64 -12.99 -9.91
N ASN A 92 12.17 -13.81 -8.98
CA ASN A 92 11.33 -14.74 -8.22
C ASN A 92 10.32 -14.00 -7.34
N PHE A 93 10.74 -12.96 -6.61
CA PHE A 93 9.86 -12.19 -5.73
C PHE A 93 8.75 -11.49 -6.50
N LYS A 94 9.03 -10.93 -7.68
CA LYS A 94 8.02 -10.36 -8.59
C LYS A 94 6.90 -11.34 -8.89
N THR A 95 7.21 -12.61 -9.16
CA THR A 95 6.19 -13.63 -9.45
C THR A 95 5.35 -14.02 -8.22
N THR A 96 5.85 -13.79 -7.01
CA THR A 96 5.15 -14.11 -5.75
C THR A 96 4.30 -12.98 -5.21
N ILE A 97 4.54 -11.74 -5.64
CA ILE A 97 3.66 -10.62 -5.36
C ILE A 97 2.45 -10.78 -6.26
N LEU A 98 1.49 -11.56 -5.76
CA LEU A 98 0.11 -11.48 -6.18
C LEU A 98 -0.22 -9.99 -6.36
N THR A 99 -0.76 -9.59 -7.51
CA THR A 99 -1.31 -8.25 -7.76
C THR A 99 -1.93 -7.77 -6.45
N SER A 100 -1.33 -6.77 -5.79
CA SER A 100 -1.35 -6.52 -4.33
C SER A 100 -2.72 -6.58 -3.63
N ILE A 101 -3.79 -6.47 -4.40
CA ILE A 101 -5.19 -6.56 -4.01
C ILE A 101 -5.65 -8.03 -3.80
N ALA A 102 -5.11 -8.98 -4.56
CA ALA A 102 -5.59 -10.36 -4.66
C ALA A 102 -5.45 -11.15 -3.36
N LYS A 103 -4.33 -11.05 -2.63
CA LYS A 103 -4.16 -11.78 -1.36
C LYS A 103 -5.17 -11.35 -0.29
N GLY A 104 -5.41 -10.04 -0.17
CA GLY A 104 -6.41 -9.52 0.76
C GLY A 104 -7.83 -9.99 0.41
N ILE A 105 -8.12 -10.15 -0.88
CA ILE A 105 -9.37 -10.76 -1.36
C ILE A 105 -9.39 -12.26 -1.04
N GLU A 106 -8.38 -13.03 -1.40
CA GLU A 106 -8.32 -14.49 -1.18
C GLU A 106 -8.45 -14.88 0.29
N ASP A 107 -7.76 -14.17 1.19
CA ASP A 107 -7.86 -14.39 2.63
C ASP A 107 -9.28 -14.07 3.13
N CYS A 108 -9.92 -13.03 2.58
CA CYS A 108 -11.30 -12.68 2.88
C CYS A 108 -12.28 -13.75 2.38
N LEU A 109 -12.20 -14.14 1.11
CA LEU A 109 -13.03 -15.19 0.50
C LEU A 109 -12.93 -16.50 1.29
N THR A 110 -11.71 -16.92 1.61
CA THR A 110 -11.45 -18.14 2.39
C THR A 110 -12.03 -18.05 3.79
N LYS A 111 -11.80 -16.94 4.50
CA LYS A 111 -12.30 -16.74 5.87
C LYS A 111 -13.82 -16.64 5.93
N CYS A 112 -14.43 -16.03 4.92
CA CYS A 112 -15.85 -15.69 4.89
C CYS A 112 -16.72 -16.70 4.14
N GLY A 113 -16.11 -17.65 3.43
CA GLY A 113 -16.81 -18.71 2.70
C GLY A 113 -17.67 -18.18 1.54
N ILE A 114 -17.19 -17.11 0.88
CA ILE A 114 -17.85 -16.44 -0.25
C ILE A 114 -16.99 -16.50 -1.50
#